data_AF-A0A0F2L4X4-F1
#
_entry.id   AF-A0A0F2L4X4-F1
#
_cell.length_a   1.000
_cell.length_b   1.000
_cell.length_c   1.000
_cell.angle_alpha   90.00
_cell.angle_beta   90.00
_cell.angle_gamma   90.00
#
_symmetry.space_group_name_H-M   'P 1'
#
loop_
_entity.id
_entity.type
_entity.pdbx_description
1 polymer ?
#
loop_
_entity_poly.entity_id
_entity_poly.type
_entity_poly.pdbx_seq_one_letter_code
_entity_poly.pdbx_strand_id
1 'polypeptide(L)'
;MSRIIKDFWGRILSPLYGSEKEFLNRLMAHLELSRKALEILEGMVLSAVEDNNMSKTKVSEGMREIAALENEGDEIVRQVNDEILKGAVSITTASVMDSILNKSDDILDGIHVLSRELKRTYYLCNTEPIRKFLSEEFL
;
A
#
# COMPACT_ATOMS: atom_id res chain seq x y z
N MET A 1 17.03 -45.31 0.80
CA MET A 1 17.12 -44.01 1.52
C MET A 1 15.93 -43.95 2.47
N SER A 2 16.15 -44.09 3.77
CA SER A 2 15.10 -44.52 4.72
C SER A 2 14.06 -43.42 4.98
N ARG A 3 12.82 -43.84 5.23
CA ARG A 3 11.66 -43.01 5.60
C ARG A 3 11.99 -42.00 6.71
N ILE A 4 12.88 -42.40 7.63
CA ILE A 4 13.40 -41.62 8.77
C ILE A 4 14.13 -40.36 8.31
N ILE A 5 14.94 -40.43 7.25
CA ILE A 5 15.67 -39.26 6.72
C ILE A 5 14.68 -38.27 6.11
N LYS A 6 13.65 -38.78 5.42
CA LYS A 6 12.59 -37.96 4.82
C LYS A 6 11.72 -37.28 5.88
N ASP A 7 11.41 -37.98 6.97
CA ASP A 7 10.62 -37.45 8.09
C ASP A 7 11.42 -36.45 8.95
N PHE A 8 12.74 -36.67 9.10
CA PHE A 8 13.64 -35.78 9.82
C PHE A 8 13.84 -34.45 9.07
N TRP A 9 14.20 -34.50 7.79
CA TRP A 9 14.31 -33.30 6.95
C TRP A 9 12.95 -32.66 6.71
N GLY A 10 11.88 -33.45 6.57
CA GLY A 10 10.52 -32.95 6.49
C GLY A 10 10.11 -32.14 7.71
N ARG A 11 10.47 -32.57 8.93
CA ARG A 11 10.23 -31.81 10.17
C ARG A 11 11.12 -30.58 10.34
N ILE A 12 12.37 -30.62 9.87
CA ILE A 12 13.32 -29.50 9.99
C ILE A 12 13.04 -28.42 8.94
N LEU A 13 12.66 -28.82 7.71
CA LEU A 13 12.43 -27.89 6.61
C LEU A 13 10.96 -27.44 6.51
N SER A 14 9.99 -28.20 7.04
CA SER A 14 8.57 -27.82 7.06
C SER A 14 8.32 -26.40 7.60
N PRO A 15 8.92 -26.00 8.75
CA PRO A 15 8.78 -24.64 9.27
C PRO A 15 9.33 -23.56 8.33
N LEU A 16 10.45 -23.83 7.64
CA LEU A 16 11.05 -22.91 6.66
C LEU A 16 10.16 -22.73 5.42
N TYR A 17 9.52 -23.79 4.94
CA TYR A 17 8.57 -23.68 3.83
C TYR A 17 7.25 -23.01 4.25
N GLY A 18 6.84 -23.17 5.51
CA GLY A 18 5.62 -22.57 6.05
C GLY A 18 5.73 -21.05 6.21
N SER A 19 6.86 -20.58 6.72
CA SER A 19 7.15 -19.15 6.91
C SER A 19 7.36 -18.40 5.60
N GLU A 20 8.07 -18.98 4.63
CA GLU A 20 8.23 -18.38 3.30
C GLU A 20 6.87 -18.25 2.59
N LYS A 21 6.00 -19.26 2.73
CA LYS A 21 4.64 -19.19 2.21
C LYS A 21 3.83 -18.08 2.89
N GLU A 22 3.95 -17.93 4.20
CA GLU A 22 3.27 -16.88 4.95
C GLU A 22 3.75 -15.50 4.54
N PHE A 23 5.06 -15.29 4.40
CA PHE A 23 5.63 -14.08 3.82
C PHE A 23 5.00 -13.75 2.46
N LEU A 24 4.92 -14.73 1.55
CA LEU A 24 4.34 -14.51 0.22
C LEU A 24 2.85 -14.16 0.29
N ASN A 25 2.09 -14.76 1.21
CA ASN A 25 0.68 -14.41 1.42
C ASN A 25 0.54 -12.96 1.90
N ARG A 26 1.38 -12.54 2.85
CA ARG A 26 1.38 -11.18 3.41
C ARG A 26 1.82 -10.15 2.37
N LEU A 27 2.84 -10.46 1.58
CA LEU A 27 3.26 -9.62 0.45
C LEU A 27 2.11 -9.48 -0.56
N MET A 28 1.42 -10.57 -0.90
CA MET A 28 0.25 -10.53 -1.77
C MET A 28 -0.86 -9.63 -1.19
N ALA A 29 -1.15 -9.74 0.10
CA ALA A 29 -2.13 -8.89 0.76
C ALA A 29 -1.72 -7.40 0.68
N HIS A 30 -0.46 -7.07 0.97
CA HIS A 30 0.05 -5.69 0.86
C HIS A 30 -0.03 -5.14 -0.57
N LEU A 31 0.35 -5.95 -1.57
CA LEU A 31 0.21 -5.58 -2.98
C LEU A 31 -1.25 -5.34 -3.39
N GLU A 32 -2.20 -6.10 -2.84
CA GLU A 32 -3.62 -5.87 -3.04
C GLU A 32 -4.11 -4.57 -2.41
N LEU A 33 -3.62 -4.18 -1.23
CA LEU A 33 -3.89 -2.88 -0.62
C LEU A 33 -3.38 -1.75 -1.51
N SER A 34 -2.14 -1.86 -1.98
CA SER A 34 -1.51 -0.90 -2.90
C SER A 34 -2.32 -0.74 -4.20
N ARG A 35 -2.79 -1.84 -4.78
CA ARG A 35 -3.65 -1.80 -5.98
C ARG A 35 -4.98 -1.11 -5.72
N LYS A 36 -5.66 -1.44 -4.61
CA LYS A 36 -6.93 -0.79 -4.22
C LYS A 36 -6.73 0.71 -3.97
N ALA A 37 -5.66 1.10 -3.29
CA ALA A 37 -5.34 2.49 -3.03
C ALA A 37 -5.14 3.27 -4.33
N LEU A 38 -4.46 2.67 -5.31
CA LEU A 38 -4.26 3.28 -6.63
C LEU A 38 -5.58 3.46 -7.39
N GLU A 39 -6.48 2.48 -7.36
CA GLU A 39 -7.82 2.57 -7.97
C GLU A 39 -8.66 3.70 -7.33
N ILE A 40 -8.60 3.84 -6.01
CA ILE A 40 -9.27 4.94 -5.30
C ILE A 40 -8.66 6.28 -5.70
N LEU A 41 -7.32 6.38 -5.77
CA LEU A 41 -6.63 7.60 -6.17
C LEU A 41 -7.02 8.02 -7.60
N GLU A 42 -7.07 7.07 -8.54
CA GLU A 42 -7.53 7.33 -9.91
C GLU A 42 -8.96 7.88 -9.91
N GLY A 43 -9.87 7.26 -9.14
CA GLY A 43 -11.24 7.75 -8.97
C GLY A 43 -11.32 9.15 -8.38
N MET A 44 -10.46 9.48 -7.42
CA MET A 44 -10.35 10.83 -6.86
C MET A 44 -9.89 11.84 -7.92
N VAL A 45 -8.88 11.50 -8.73
CA VAL A 45 -8.36 12.37 -9.80
C VAL A 45 -9.44 12.65 -10.83
N LEU A 46 -10.10 11.62 -11.34
CA LEU A 46 -11.20 11.77 -12.32
C LEU A 46 -12.30 12.66 -11.77
N SER A 47 -12.71 12.44 -10.52
CA SER A 47 -13.74 13.26 -9.89
C SER A 47 -13.29 14.70 -9.68
N ALA A 48 -12.03 14.93 -9.31
CA ALA A 48 -11.48 16.28 -9.14
C ALA A 48 -11.45 17.07 -10.47
N VAL A 49 -11.19 16.38 -11.58
CA VAL A 49 -11.18 16.98 -12.94
C VAL A 49 -12.59 17.30 -13.43
N GLU A 50 -13.57 16.44 -13.18
CA GLU A 50 -14.97 16.68 -13.57
C GLU A 50 -15.63 17.84 -12.80
N ASP A 51 -15.12 18.14 -11.59
CA ASP A 51 -15.58 19.19 -10.67
C ASP A 51 -17.12 19.33 -10.58
N ASN A 52 -17.80 18.23 -10.24
CA ASN A 52 -19.25 18.19 -10.04
C ASN A 52 -19.61 18.20 -8.55
N ASN A 53 -20.91 18.26 -8.24
CA ASN A 53 -21.41 18.32 -6.85
C ASN A 53 -20.94 17.16 -5.95
N MET A 54 -20.55 16.02 -6.52
CA MET A 54 -20.06 14.86 -5.77
C MET A 54 -18.54 14.86 -5.56
N SER A 55 -17.80 15.73 -6.27
CA SER A 55 -16.34 15.71 -6.31
C SER A 55 -15.70 15.97 -4.95
N LYS A 56 -16.23 16.94 -4.20
CA LYS A 56 -15.76 17.22 -2.83
C LYS A 56 -15.86 16.00 -1.92
N THR A 57 -16.98 15.27 -2.00
CA THR A 57 -17.22 14.08 -1.18
C THR A 57 -16.27 12.96 -1.57
N LYS A 58 -16.20 12.61 -2.87
CA LYS A 58 -15.31 11.56 -3.37
C LYS A 58 -13.84 11.81 -3.04
N VAL A 59 -13.35 13.04 -3.21
CA VAL A 59 -11.96 13.40 -2.85
C VAL A 59 -11.73 13.31 -1.33
N SER A 60 -12.73 13.62 -0.51
CA SER A 60 -12.56 13.59 0.95
C SER A 60 -12.70 12.19 1.55
N GLU A 61 -13.53 11.34 0.95
CA GLU A 61 -13.70 9.93 1.31
C GLU A 61 -12.54 9.09 0.79
N GLY A 62 -12.17 9.24 -0.48
CA GLY A 62 -11.05 8.49 -1.06
C GLY A 62 -9.74 8.71 -0.31
N MET A 63 -9.43 9.93 0.13
CA MET A 63 -8.25 10.19 0.98
C MET A 63 -8.31 9.43 2.32
N ARG A 64 -9.50 9.35 2.94
CA ARG A 64 -9.68 8.63 4.22
C ARG A 64 -9.58 7.13 4.03
N GLU A 65 -10.12 6.60 2.93
CA GLU A 65 -10.02 5.19 2.60
C GLU A 65 -8.57 4.79 2.31
N ILE A 66 -7.83 5.60 1.52
CA ILE A 66 -6.41 5.37 1.27
C ILE A 66 -5.60 5.41 2.57
N ALA A 67 -5.87 6.37 3.47
CA ALA A 67 -5.21 6.41 4.77
C ALA A 67 -5.50 5.14 5.59
N ALA A 68 -6.71 4.59 5.55
CA ALA A 68 -7.02 3.34 6.23
C ALA A 68 -6.26 2.14 5.63
N LEU A 69 -6.11 2.09 4.30
CA LEU A 69 -5.34 1.05 3.61
C LEU A 69 -3.84 1.14 3.94
N GLU A 70 -3.27 2.33 4.02
CA GLU A 70 -1.87 2.54 4.41
C GLU A 70 -1.61 2.07 5.84
N ASN A 71 -2.48 2.43 6.80
CA ASN A 71 -2.37 1.92 8.17
C ASN A 71 -2.46 0.38 8.25
N GLU A 72 -3.27 -0.26 7.39
CA GLU A 72 -3.32 -1.72 7.29
C GLU A 72 -2.02 -2.30 6.69
N GLY A 73 -1.44 -1.62 5.69
CA GLY A 73 -0.15 -1.95 5.09
C GLY A 73 1.00 -1.89 6.09
N ASP A 74 1.09 -0.81 6.87
CA ASP A 74 2.07 -0.62 7.96
C ASP A 74 2.05 -1.78 8.96
N GLU A 75 0.86 -2.23 9.36
CA GLU A 75 0.74 -3.35 10.30
C GLU A 75 1.18 -4.68 9.68
N ILE A 76 0.92 -4.90 8.38
CA ILE A 76 1.46 -6.06 7.66
C ILE A 76 2.99 -6.02 7.65
N VAL A 77 3.58 -4.86 7.32
CA VAL A 77 5.04 -4.68 7.27
C VAL A 77 5.66 -4.94 8.63
N ARG A 78 5.06 -4.39 9.69
CA ARG A 78 5.50 -4.62 11.07
C ARG A 78 5.48 -6.10 11.44
N GLN A 79 4.41 -6.82 11.10
CA GLN A 79 4.29 -8.26 11.37
C GLN A 79 5.31 -9.08 10.59
N VAL A 80 5.54 -8.77 9.31
CA VAL A 80 6.52 -9.48 8.49
C VAL A 80 7.95 -9.24 9.00
N ASN A 81 8.29 -7.99 9.34
CA ASN A 81 9.61 -7.66 9.87
C ASN A 81 9.89 -8.39 11.20
N ASP A 82 8.89 -8.49 12.07
CA ASP A 82 8.98 -9.29 13.31
C ASP A 82 9.22 -10.78 13.02
N GLU A 83 8.63 -11.35 11.96
CA GLU A 83 8.83 -12.74 11.55
C GLU A 83 10.23 -12.97 10.93
N ILE A 84 10.71 -12.04 10.10
CA ILE A 84 12.07 -12.06 9.53
C ILE A 84 13.12 -12.02 10.63
N LEU A 85 13.00 -11.11 11.60
CA LEU A 85 13.94 -10.97 12.72
C LEU A 85 14.02 -12.21 13.61
N LYS A 86 12.93 -12.99 13.71
CA LYS A 86 12.88 -14.26 14.45
C LYS A 86 13.53 -15.42 13.71
N GLY A 87 14.10 -15.19 12.52
CA GLY A 87 14.71 -16.23 11.69
C GLY A 87 13.70 -17.18 11.07
N ALA A 88 12.45 -16.72 10.89
CA ALA A 88 11.43 -17.54 10.24
C ALA A 88 11.80 -17.81 8.78
N VAL A 89 12.56 -16.93 8.13
CA VAL A 89 12.88 -17.00 6.71
C VAL A 89 14.36 -17.29 6.48
N SER A 90 14.71 -17.95 5.38
CA SER A 90 16.10 -18.26 5.07
C SER A 90 16.94 -16.97 4.96
N ILE A 91 18.11 -16.95 5.61
CA ILE A 91 19.04 -15.81 5.58
C ILE A 91 19.42 -15.43 4.14
N THR A 92 19.48 -16.41 3.23
CA THR A 92 19.84 -16.19 1.83
C THR A 92 18.80 -15.40 1.04
N THR A 93 17.54 -15.42 1.47
CA THR A 93 16.40 -14.77 0.79
C THR A 93 15.83 -13.60 1.59
N ALA A 94 16.06 -13.56 2.91
CA ALA A 94 15.54 -12.56 3.83
C ALA A 94 15.79 -11.12 3.37
N SER A 95 17.00 -10.78 2.91
CA SER A 95 17.33 -9.43 2.45
C SER A 95 16.56 -9.02 1.18
N VAL A 96 16.32 -9.96 0.27
CA VAL A 96 15.53 -9.70 -0.95
C VAL A 96 14.06 -9.54 -0.61
N MET A 97 13.55 -10.37 0.30
CA MET A 97 12.17 -10.33 0.78
C MET A 97 11.87 -9.02 1.51
N ASP A 98 12.74 -8.61 2.43
CA ASP A 98 12.68 -7.30 3.09
C ASP A 98 12.69 -6.16 2.07
N SER A 99 13.62 -6.19 1.11
CA SER A 99 13.68 -5.14 0.08
C SER A 99 12.43 -5.06 -0.79
N ILE A 100 11.76 -6.17 -1.09
CA ILE A 100 10.52 -6.17 -1.89
C ILE A 100 9.36 -5.64 -1.07
N LEU A 101 9.24 -6.06 0.19
CA LEU A 101 8.21 -5.58 1.10
C LEU A 101 8.31 -4.05 1.29
N ASN A 102 9.51 -3.55 1.62
CA ASN A 102 9.73 -2.12 1.81
C ASN A 102 9.41 -1.30 0.55
N LYS A 103 9.74 -1.82 -0.64
CA LYS A 103 9.36 -1.17 -1.91
C LYS A 103 7.86 -1.17 -2.18
N SER A 104 7.16 -2.23 -1.76
CA SER A 104 5.70 -2.28 -1.85
C SER A 104 5.07 -1.23 -0.94
N ASP A 105 5.64 -1.07 0.25
CA ASP A 105 5.22 -0.08 1.25
C ASP A 105 5.46 1.36 0.79
N ASP A 106 6.66 1.66 0.26
CA ASP A 106 6.99 2.96 -0.33
C ASP A 106 5.95 3.39 -1.40
N ILE A 107 5.41 2.43 -2.16
CA ILE A 107 4.37 2.71 -3.17
C ILE A 107 3.05 3.11 -2.51
N LEU A 108 2.61 2.37 -1.49
CA LEU A 108 1.37 2.64 -0.75
C LEU A 108 1.46 3.99 -0.02
N ASP A 109 2.58 4.28 0.62
CA ASP A 109 2.90 5.57 1.24
C ASP A 109 2.85 6.71 0.22
N GLY A 110 3.46 6.50 -0.95
CA GLY A 110 3.41 7.46 -2.06
C GLY A 110 1.98 7.76 -2.49
N ILE A 111 1.12 6.74 -2.59
CA ILE A 111 -0.30 6.90 -2.91
C ILE A 111 -1.02 7.70 -1.81
N HIS A 112 -0.74 7.42 -0.53
CA HIS A 112 -1.31 8.16 0.59
C HIS A 112 -0.91 9.64 0.55
N VAL A 113 0.38 9.95 0.35
CA VAL A 113 0.88 11.32 0.20
C VAL A 113 0.19 12.04 -0.96
N LEU A 114 0.11 11.40 -2.14
CA LEU A 114 -0.55 11.98 -3.31
C LEU A 114 -2.04 12.25 -3.05
N SER A 115 -2.74 11.35 -2.36
CA SER A 115 -4.16 11.54 -2.03
C SER A 115 -4.40 12.76 -1.15
N ARG A 116 -3.48 13.03 -0.20
CA ARG A 116 -3.52 14.22 0.67
C ARG A 116 -3.29 15.50 -0.12
N GLU A 117 -2.29 15.50 -1.00
CA GLU A 117 -1.97 16.66 -1.83
C GLU A 117 -3.05 16.95 -2.87
N LEU A 118 -3.67 15.92 -3.44
CA LEU A 118 -4.82 16.05 -4.32
C LEU A 118 -5.99 16.71 -3.59
N LYS A 119 -6.34 16.25 -2.39
CA LYS A 119 -7.39 16.88 -1.57
C LYS A 119 -7.05 18.33 -1.27
N ARG A 120 -5.82 18.62 -0.82
CA ARG A 120 -5.39 19.99 -0.51
C ARG A 120 -5.56 20.91 -1.73
N THR A 121 -5.09 20.45 -2.88
CA THR A 121 -5.15 21.19 -4.15
C THR A 121 -6.59 21.41 -4.60
N TYR A 122 -7.43 20.36 -4.56
CA TYR A 122 -8.84 20.46 -4.92
C TYR A 122 -9.56 21.54 -4.10
N TYR A 123 -9.36 21.55 -2.78
CA TYR A 123 -9.99 22.54 -1.91
C TYR A 123 -9.44 23.96 -2.14
N LEU A 124 -8.13 24.10 -2.37
CA LEU A 124 -7.50 25.40 -2.67
C LEU A 124 -8.05 26.01 -3.96
N CYS A 125 -8.08 25.23 -5.06
CA CYS A 125 -8.60 25.67 -6.36
C CYS A 125 -10.09 26.01 -6.32
N ASN A 126 -10.84 25.43 -5.38
CA ASN A 126 -12.26 25.67 -5.20
C ASN A 126 -12.57 26.90 -4.32
N THR A 127 -11.57 27.65 -3.84
CA THR A 127 -11.78 28.91 -3.13
C THR A 127 -12.09 30.06 -4.08
N GLU A 128 -12.92 31.02 -3.65
CA GLU A 128 -13.34 32.15 -4.48
C GLU A 128 -12.17 32.99 -5.04
N PRO A 129 -11.14 33.38 -4.23
CA PRO A 129 -10.01 34.16 -4.76
C PRO A 129 -9.22 33.41 -5.83
N ILE A 130 -9.01 32.10 -5.65
CA ILE A 130 -8.26 31.28 -6.60
C ILE A 130 -9.07 31.02 -7.86
N ARG A 131 -10.38 30.71 -7.75
CA ARG A 131 -11.25 30.58 -8.94
C ARG A 131 -11.26 31.85 -9.77
N LYS A 132 -11.35 33.02 -9.11
CA LYS A 132 -11.33 34.32 -9.79
C LYS A 132 -10.01 34.53 -10.52
N PHE A 133 -8.88 34.32 -9.85
CA PHE A 133 -7.56 34.41 -10.45
C PHE A 133 -7.40 33.47 -11.66
N LEU A 134 -7.78 32.20 -11.52
CA LEU A 134 -7.73 31.22 -12.61
C LEU A 134 -8.63 31.63 -13.77
N SER A 135 -9.84 32.16 -13.51
CA SER A 135 -10.73 32.63 -14.59
C SER A 135 -10.22 33.89 -15.31
N GLU A 136 -9.40 34.70 -14.65
CA GLU A 136 -8.79 35.91 -15.22
C GLU A 136 -7.56 35.60 -16.08
N GLU A 137 -6.82 34.52 -15.80
CA GLU A 137 -5.66 34.09 -16.62
C GLU A 137 -6.03 33.36 -17.93
N PHE A 138 -7.27 32.87 -18.06
CA PHE A 138 -7.76 32.15 -19.25
C PHE A 138 -8.66 33.01 -20.17
N LEU A 139 -8.71 34.34 -19.97
CA LEU A 139 -9.31 35.34 -20.86
C LEU A 139 -8.23 36.20 -21.52
#